data_AF-A0L8G7-F1
#
_entry.id   AF-A0L8G7-F1
#
_cell.length_a   1.000
_cell.length_b   1.000
_cell.length_c   1.000
_cell.angle_alpha   90.00
_cell.angle_beta   90.00
_cell.angle_gamma   90.00
#
_symmetry.space_group_name_H-M   'P 1'
#
loop_
_entity.id
_entity.type
_entity.pdbx_description
1 polymer ?
#
loop_
_entity_poly.entity_id
_entity_poly.type
_entity_poly.pdbx_seq_one_letter_code
_entity_poly.pdbx_strand_id
1 'polypeptide(L)'
;MPGDDTDRQHTLEQLKRRVTYEVTRRSMFEAELLFQRFLDAEISKFDETLCEAFLNLLVYPDADLLDWMAGIKEPPVGVDLQLLQRINHHWPHAGKESV
;
A
#
# COMPACT_ATOMS: atom_id res chain seq x y z
N MET A 1 16.00 -25.56 20.77
CA MET A 1 14.95 -24.57 20.98
C MET A 1 14.35 -24.20 19.63
N PRO A 2 13.06 -24.45 19.37
CA PRO A 2 12.33 -23.86 18.27
C PRO A 2 11.29 -22.89 18.85
N GLY A 3 11.55 -21.59 18.83
CA GLY A 3 10.66 -20.60 19.46
C GLY A 3 10.67 -19.22 18.83
N ASP A 4 11.36 -19.03 17.71
CA ASP A 4 11.55 -17.71 17.10
C ASP A 4 10.64 -17.50 15.87
N ASP A 5 10.22 -18.59 15.20
CA ASP A 5 9.41 -18.49 13.98
C ASP A 5 7.95 -18.08 14.24
N THR A 6 7.38 -18.40 15.41
CA THR A 6 5.97 -18.05 15.74
C THR A 6 5.79 -16.57 16.05
N ASP A 7 6.79 -15.92 16.67
CA ASP A 7 6.75 -14.49 17.02
C ASP A 7 6.85 -13.60 15.77
N ARG A 8 7.73 -13.95 14.82
CA ARG A 8 7.86 -13.28 13.53
C ARG A 8 6.59 -13.41 12.67
N GLN A 9 6.00 -14.60 12.62
CA GLN A 9 4.73 -14.83 11.91
C GLN A 9 3.58 -14.00 12.50
N HIS A 10 3.49 -13.91 13.82
CA HIS A 10 2.49 -13.08 14.48
C HIS A 10 2.67 -11.60 14.15
N THR A 11 3.90 -11.08 14.19
CA THR A 11 4.18 -9.67 13.89
C THR A 11 3.77 -9.30 12.46
N LEU A 12 4.07 -10.17 11.49
CA LEU A 12 3.68 -9.95 10.10
C LEU A 12 2.15 -9.93 9.90
N GLU A 13 1.42 -10.87 10.49
CA GLU A 13 -0.05 -10.88 10.43
C GLU A 13 -0.67 -9.64 11.08
N GLN A 14 -0.12 -9.17 12.20
CA GLN A 14 -0.58 -7.93 12.85
C GLN A 14 -0.37 -6.71 11.96
N LEU A 15 0.80 -6.59 11.32
CA LEU A 15 1.10 -5.51 10.38
C LEU A 15 0.16 -5.54 9.17
N LYS A 16 -0.09 -6.71 8.59
CA LYS A 16 -1.03 -6.90 7.47
C LYS A 16 -2.44 -6.46 7.84
N ARG A 17 -2.95 -6.88 9.00
CA ARG A 17 -4.25 -6.44 9.50
C ARG A 17 -4.31 -4.93 9.72
N ARG A 18 -3.24 -4.35 10.26
CA ARG A 18 -3.15 -2.91 10.48
C ARG A 18 -3.17 -2.13 9.17
N VAL A 19 -2.43 -2.58 8.16
CA VAL A 19 -2.46 -2.02 6.81
C VAL A 19 -3.88 -2.06 6.23
N THR A 20 -4.54 -3.22 6.27
CA THR A 20 -5.91 -3.35 5.78
C THR A 20 -6.87 -2.41 6.52
N TYR A 21 -6.74 -2.32 7.84
CA TYR A 21 -7.56 -1.43 8.66
C TYR A 21 -7.39 0.04 8.30
N GLU A 22 -6.17 0.50 8.07
CA GLU A 22 -5.89 1.89 7.65
C GLU A 22 -6.44 2.17 6.24
N VAL A 23 -6.40 1.19 5.33
CA VAL A 23 -6.99 1.32 3.99
C VAL A 23 -8.50 1.50 4.04
N THR A 24 -9.22 0.70 4.83
CA THR A 24 -10.69 0.77 4.97
C THR A 24 -11.18 2.05 5.67
N ARG A 25 -10.27 2.84 6.25
CA ARG A 25 -10.62 4.12 6.90
C ARG A 25 -10.53 5.32 5.94
N ARG A 26 -10.12 5.10 4.69
CA ARG A 26 -9.99 6.17 3.69
C ARG A 26 -11.35 6.58 3.17
N SER A 27 -11.53 7.89 2.98
CA SER A 27 -12.83 8.44 2.54
C SER A 27 -13.03 8.34 1.03
N MET A 28 -11.97 8.11 0.25
CA MET A 28 -12.05 7.94 -1.20
C MET A 28 -12.23 6.47 -1.58
N PHE A 29 -13.39 6.14 -2.13
CA PHE A 29 -13.73 4.79 -2.57
C PHE A 29 -12.80 4.25 -3.67
N GLU A 30 -12.33 5.13 -4.58
CA GLU A 30 -11.36 4.76 -5.62
C GLU A 30 -10.01 4.33 -5.03
N ALA A 31 -9.50 5.11 -4.09
CA ALA A 31 -8.25 4.79 -3.39
C ALA A 31 -8.41 3.53 -2.53
N GLU A 32 -9.52 3.40 -1.81
CA GLU A 32 -9.83 2.21 -1.02
C GLU A 32 -9.84 0.94 -1.88
N LEU A 33 -10.60 0.93 -2.98
CA LEU A 33 -10.73 -0.24 -3.87
C LEU A 33 -9.39 -0.63 -4.49
N LEU A 34 -8.60 0.36 -4.90
CA LEU A 34 -7.24 0.15 -5.41
C LEU A 34 -6.37 -0.56 -4.36
N PHE A 35 -6.27 0.03 -3.18
CA PHE A 35 -5.40 -0.47 -2.13
C PHE A 35 -5.86 -1.84 -1.65
N GLN A 36 -7.17 -2.08 -1.54
CA GLN A 36 -7.73 -3.40 -1.24
C GLN A 36 -7.32 -4.44 -2.29
N ARG A 37 -7.41 -4.11 -3.58
CA ARG A 37 -7.06 -5.05 -4.65
C ARG A 37 -5.56 -5.31 -4.74
N PHE A 38 -4.76 -4.28 -4.52
CA PHE A 38 -3.30 -4.41 -4.40
C PHE A 38 -2.93 -5.29 -3.21
N LEU A 39 -3.53 -5.06 -2.06
CA LEU A 39 -3.32 -5.88 -0.87
C LEU A 39 -3.73 -7.32 -1.16
N ASP A 40 -4.93 -7.59 -1.64
CA ASP A 40 -5.35 -8.97 -1.96
C ASP A 40 -4.33 -9.72 -2.85
N ALA A 41 -3.76 -9.04 -3.85
CA ALA A 41 -2.77 -9.61 -4.76
C ALA A 41 -1.36 -9.78 -4.16
N GLU A 42 -0.88 -8.81 -3.37
CA GLU A 42 0.51 -8.73 -2.92
C GLU A 42 0.71 -9.02 -1.43
N ILE A 43 -0.34 -9.02 -0.59
CA ILE A 43 -0.28 -9.24 0.87
C ILE A 43 0.32 -10.60 1.23
N SER A 44 0.23 -11.59 0.34
CA SER A 44 0.90 -12.89 0.53
C SER A 44 2.42 -12.81 0.38
N LYS A 45 2.92 -11.83 -0.38
CA LYS A 45 4.34 -11.53 -0.63
C LYS A 45 4.87 -10.38 0.23
N PHE A 46 4.02 -9.76 1.05
CA PHE A 46 4.44 -8.69 1.95
C PHE A 46 5.28 -9.27 3.08
N ASP A 47 6.47 -8.70 3.25
CA ASP A 47 7.35 -8.84 4.40
C ASP A 47 7.11 -7.70 5.41
N GLU A 48 7.66 -7.85 6.62
CA GLU A 48 7.48 -6.89 7.72
C GLU A 48 7.89 -5.47 7.32
N THR A 49 9.06 -5.34 6.68
CA THR A 49 9.58 -4.05 6.18
C THR A 49 8.65 -3.39 5.16
N LEU A 50 8.03 -4.19 4.29
CA LEU A 50 7.16 -3.66 3.25
C LEU A 50 5.80 -3.24 3.83
N CYS A 51 5.28 -3.98 4.81
CA CYS A 51 4.13 -3.55 5.58
C CYS A 51 4.39 -2.23 6.30
N GLU A 52 5.54 -2.08 6.97
CA GLU A 52 5.91 -0.84 7.66
C GLU A 52 6.05 0.34 6.70
N ALA A 53 6.70 0.13 5.55
CA ALA A 53 6.80 1.15 4.50
C ALA A 53 5.41 1.55 3.98
N PHE A 54 4.50 0.56 3.80
CA PHE A 54 3.14 0.81 3.38
C PHE A 54 2.34 1.56 4.44
N LEU A 55 2.47 1.20 5.72
CA LEU A 55 1.85 1.95 6.83
C LEU A 55 2.33 3.40 6.86
N ASN A 56 3.62 3.64 6.65
CA ASN A 56 4.18 4.98 6.58
C ASN A 56 3.61 5.78 5.39
N LEU A 57 3.39 5.10 4.26
CA LEU A 57 2.73 5.67 3.09
C LEU A 57 1.24 5.97 3.37
N LEU A 58 0.57 5.12 4.15
CA LEU A 58 -0.83 5.31 4.50
C LEU A 58 -1.07 6.47 5.49
N VAL A 59 -0.03 7.03 6.12
CA VAL A 59 -0.13 8.26 6.92
C VAL A 59 -0.49 9.47 6.05
N TYR A 60 -0.15 9.45 4.77
CA TYR A 60 -0.44 10.54 3.85
C TYR A 60 -1.89 10.49 3.35
N PRO A 61 -2.54 11.66 3.15
CA PRO A 61 -3.90 11.73 2.66
C PRO A 61 -4.02 11.19 1.23
N ASP A 62 -5.20 10.67 0.89
CA ASP A 62 -5.49 10.10 -0.44
C ASP A 62 -5.11 11.05 -1.58
N ALA A 63 -5.38 12.35 -1.43
CA ALA A 63 -5.07 13.35 -2.43
C ALA A 63 -3.57 13.42 -2.76
N ASP A 64 -2.69 13.42 -1.75
CA ASP A 64 -1.23 13.41 -1.97
C ASP A 64 -0.77 12.11 -2.63
N LEU A 65 -1.30 10.96 -2.19
CA LEU A 65 -0.96 9.67 -2.80
C LEU A 65 -1.35 9.62 -4.28
N LEU A 66 -2.54 10.10 -4.62
CA LEU A 66 -3.02 10.20 -6.00
C LEU A 66 -2.14 11.14 -6.83
N ASP A 67 -1.76 12.28 -6.26
CA ASP A 67 -0.90 13.28 -6.91
C ASP A 67 0.49 12.69 -7.23
N TRP A 68 1.04 11.87 -6.32
CA TRP A 68 2.30 11.15 -6.54
C TRP A 68 2.17 10.05 -7.60
N MET A 69 1.08 9.27 -7.58
CA MET A 69 0.83 8.24 -8.61
C MET A 69 0.59 8.84 -9.99
N ALA A 70 -0.06 10.00 -10.07
CA ALA A 70 -0.27 10.76 -11.30
C ALA A 70 0.99 11.49 -11.78
N GLY A 71 2.05 11.55 -10.96
CA GLY A 71 3.28 12.30 -11.25
C GLY A 71 3.09 13.82 -11.23
N ILE A 72 2.03 14.30 -10.58
CA ILE A 72 1.76 15.73 -10.39
C ILE A 72 2.68 16.30 -9.31
N LYS A 73 3.05 15.49 -8.30
CA LYS A 73 3.98 15.85 -7.22
C LYS A 73 4.99 14.75 -6.96
N GLU A 74 6.16 15.19 -6.50
CA GLU A 74 7.22 14.29 -6.07
C GLU A 74 6.99 13.82 -4.64
N PRO A 75 7.10 12.51 -4.36
CA PRO A 75 6.97 11.98 -3.02
C PRO A 75 8.21 12.34 -2.17
N PRO A 76 8.05 12.50 -0.84
CA PRO A 76 9.14 12.85 0.06
C PRO A 76 10.21 11.75 0.18
N VAL A 77 11.40 12.11 0.68
CA VAL A 77 12.63 11.29 0.74
C VAL A 77 12.57 10.03 1.65
N GLY A 78 11.39 9.56 2.02
CA GLY A 78 11.18 8.30 2.76
C GLY A 78 10.13 7.40 2.12
N VAL A 79 9.60 7.77 0.97
CA VAL A 79 8.58 7.01 0.26
C VAL A 79 9.22 6.11 -0.77
N ASP A 80 8.87 4.83 -0.70
CA ASP A 80 9.36 3.85 -1.65
C ASP A 80 8.68 4.05 -3.01
N LEU A 81 9.46 4.53 -3.98
CA LEU A 81 8.99 4.77 -5.35
C LEU A 81 8.58 3.47 -6.05
N GLN A 82 9.22 2.34 -5.72
CA GLN A 82 8.86 1.06 -6.33
C GLN A 82 7.50 0.59 -5.83
N LEU A 83 7.20 0.80 -4.54
CA LEU A 83 5.91 0.51 -3.96
C LEU A 83 4.80 1.34 -4.61
N LEU A 84 5.01 2.64 -4.80
CA LEU A 84 4.09 3.51 -5.53
C LEU A 84 3.85 3.03 -6.97
N GLN A 85 4.93 2.68 -7.69
CA GLN A 85 4.81 2.14 -9.04
C GLN A 85 4.04 0.82 -9.10
N ARG A 86 4.24 -0.07 -8.11
CA ARG A 86 3.48 -1.31 -7.98
C ARG A 86 2.01 -1.03 -7.76
N ILE A 87 1.65 -0.15 -6.81
CA ILE A 87 0.26 0.24 -6.58
C ILE A 87 -0.36 0.80 -7.87
N ASN A 88 0.36 1.70 -8.56
CA ASN A 88 -0.10 2.30 -9.81
C ASN A 88 -0.29 1.27 -10.94
N HIS A 89 0.50 0.20 -10.98
CA HIS A 89 0.29 -0.91 -11.91
C HIS A 89 -1.07 -1.60 -11.70
N HIS A 90 -1.52 -1.68 -10.45
CA HIS A 90 -2.84 -2.24 -10.10
C HIS A 90 -3.98 -1.22 -10.25
N TRP A 91 -3.68 0.03 -10.62
CA TRP A 91 -4.69 1.05 -10.88
C TRP A 91 -5.68 0.55 -11.93
N PRO A 92 -6.97 0.41 -11.59
CA PRO A 92 -7.97 0.17 -12.61
C PRO A 92 -7.95 1.41 -13.49
N HIS A 93 -7.40 1.31 -14.69
CA HIS A 93 -7.31 2.41 -15.64
C HIS A 93 -8.75 2.81 -16.00
N ALA A 94 -9.35 3.68 -15.19
CA ALA A 94 -10.63 4.31 -15.45
C ALA A 94 -10.38 5.31 -16.58
N GLY A 95 -10.33 4.80 -17.81
CA GLY A 95 -10.33 5.57 -19.04
C GLY A 95 -9.15 6.52 -19.25
N LYS A 96 -8.06 6.01 -19.81
CA LYS A 96 -7.30 6.76 -20.83
C LYS A 96 -6.87 5.82 -21.95
N GLU A 97 -7.82 5.56 -22.84
CA GLU A 97 -7.50 5.56 -24.26
C GLU A 97 -7.04 6.99 -24.60
N SER A 98 -5.76 7.15 -24.87
CA SER A 98 -5.23 8.33 -25.55
C SER A 98 -4.03 7.86 -26.36
N VAL A 99 -4.32 7.23 -27.50
CA VAL A 99 -3.51 7.31 -28.71
C VAL A 99 -4.44 7.26 -29.91
#